data_AF-A0A0C3GFX0-F1
#
_entry.id   AF-A0A0C3GFX0-F1
#
_cell.length_a   1.000
_cell.length_b   1.000
_cell.length_c   1.000
_cell.angle_alpha   90.00
_cell.angle_beta   90.00
_cell.angle_gamma   90.00
#
_symmetry.space_group_name_H-M   'P 1'
#
loop_
_entity.id
_entity.type
_entity.pdbx_description
1 polymer ?
#
loop_
_entity_poly.entity_id
_entity_poly.type
_entity_poly.pdbx_seq_one_letter_code
_entity_poly.pdbx_strand_id
1 'polypeptide(L)'
;MSSFPRATTDTGEDQDVINGLTSTHLAFVQRGQAIILCLVVQPSNRILLELADALLASHDHKPYVIIICFSEETHLPGQKHQEIPFPTTILTKGYSPPALEAAASLIFSPSSTSTTPSSSAILSTRSLQFPHPASSLPHHTPPNWQIQPLPDPPITEIPEVHSLWTESLPARFSLSPSTLSSLLHRPGYAKHYIVRLIQPPSLSSPPNTNPTPIIAFAATYLTYFDREGEDLLASLAILLVHPGFRGQGIGRAMHDHALRELGKTRGIRRFQLGSAFPRLLAGPVVGMGREAEEWFRRRGWGMRKNDTGGERGGPRGEGGGVVRDMIVEGAEWEWKGAEGEGGGVLKFRTATEEDMIQVLEFVDDTAKRMGRMGWFDQYAALMGTANVKEVVLGLHPGDASIFTAALTYTPISGSQIAANLPWAGRAGDDVGGVTCICIRGSGGEEAAAEEARRLLPPLLDVCMQTLRMAGMRKMFLDACSEDDIDDLKKLGFKEWAAYRDVWRDT
;
A
#
# COMPACT_ATOMS: atom_id res chain seq x y z
N MET A 1 70.26 -48.15 -39.68
CA MET A 1 69.82 -49.56 -39.50
C MET A 1 68.41 -49.53 -38.93
N SER A 2 67.47 -50.22 -39.58
CA SER A 2 66.07 -50.55 -39.19
C SER A 2 65.12 -49.38 -38.85
N SER A 3 63.84 -49.31 -39.25
CA SER A 3 62.95 -50.17 -40.05
C SER A 3 61.55 -49.54 -40.11
N PHE A 4 61.04 -49.26 -41.31
CA PHE A 4 59.72 -49.67 -41.84
C PHE A 4 58.39 -49.13 -41.21
N PRO A 5 57.23 -49.19 -41.92
CA PRO A 5 56.65 -48.01 -42.55
C PRO A 5 55.19 -47.73 -42.13
N ARG A 6 54.64 -46.70 -42.76
CA ARG A 6 53.25 -46.22 -42.73
C ARG A 6 52.37 -47.05 -43.68
N ALA A 7 51.20 -47.53 -43.25
CA ALA A 7 49.98 -47.66 -44.06
C ALA A 7 48.74 -48.08 -43.22
N THR A 8 47.76 -47.16 -43.18
CA THR A 8 46.29 -47.30 -43.27
C THR A 8 45.52 -48.38 -42.49
N THR A 9 44.53 -47.94 -41.70
CA THR A 9 43.16 -48.45 -41.77
C THR A 9 42.16 -47.31 -41.59
N ASP A 10 41.14 -47.38 -42.42
CA ASP A 10 39.97 -46.54 -42.58
C ASP A 10 38.90 -46.92 -41.54
N THR A 11 38.26 -45.94 -40.90
CA THR A 11 36.90 -46.06 -40.35
C THR A 11 36.28 -44.68 -40.32
N GLY A 12 35.29 -44.47 -41.18
CA GLY A 12 34.50 -43.24 -41.24
C GLY A 12 33.70 -42.96 -39.97
N GLU A 13 33.45 -41.67 -39.76
CA GLU A 13 32.24 -41.05 -39.21
C GLU A 13 32.55 -39.54 -39.06
N ASP A 14 32.69 -38.82 -40.18
CA ASP A 14 32.41 -37.39 -40.16
C ASP A 14 30.87 -37.27 -40.07
N GLN A 15 30.35 -37.39 -38.84
CA GLN A 15 28.99 -36.93 -38.57
C GLN A 15 28.99 -35.42 -38.76
N ASP A 16 28.25 -34.94 -39.76
CA ASP A 16 27.96 -33.52 -40.00
C ASP A 16 27.48 -32.85 -38.70
N VAL A 17 28.40 -32.22 -37.98
CA VAL A 17 28.08 -31.39 -36.82
C VAL A 17 27.83 -29.97 -37.31
N ILE A 18 26.57 -29.65 -37.59
CA ILE A 18 26.16 -28.27 -37.88
C ILE A 18 25.86 -27.60 -36.53
N ASN A 19 26.68 -26.62 -36.13
CA ASN A 19 26.46 -25.79 -34.94
C ASN A 19 26.24 -26.57 -33.62
N GLY A 20 26.87 -27.74 -33.49
CA GLY A 20 26.73 -28.62 -32.32
C GLY A 20 25.58 -29.63 -32.38
N LEU A 21 24.78 -29.65 -33.46
CA LEU A 21 23.79 -30.68 -33.73
C LEU A 21 24.43 -31.84 -34.50
N THR A 22 24.30 -33.04 -33.93
CA THR A 22 24.65 -34.28 -34.64
C THR A 22 23.45 -34.84 -35.40
N SER A 23 23.69 -35.78 -36.32
CA SER A 23 22.64 -36.53 -37.03
C SER A 23 21.61 -37.17 -36.07
N THR A 24 22.06 -37.60 -34.89
CA THR A 24 21.19 -38.11 -33.82
C THR A 24 20.20 -37.06 -33.30
N HIS A 25 20.65 -35.82 -33.08
CA HIS A 25 19.78 -34.73 -32.64
C HIS A 25 18.71 -34.43 -33.69
N LEU A 26 19.11 -34.35 -34.96
CA LEU A 26 18.19 -34.14 -36.08
C LEU A 26 17.16 -35.27 -36.20
N ALA A 27 17.57 -36.52 -36.00
CA ALA A 27 16.66 -37.66 -35.99
C ALA A 27 15.64 -37.63 -34.83
N PHE A 28 15.97 -37.03 -33.68
CA PHE A 28 15.01 -36.81 -32.59
C PHE A 28 14.05 -35.67 -32.90
N VAL A 29 14.54 -34.56 -33.47
CA VAL A 29 13.73 -33.42 -33.91
C VAL A 29 12.70 -33.86 -34.96
N GLN A 30 13.12 -34.70 -35.91
CA GLN A 30 12.24 -35.29 -36.92
C GLN A 30 11.18 -36.25 -36.35
N ARG A 31 11.44 -36.92 -35.23
CA ARG A 31 10.47 -37.83 -34.58
C ARG A 31 9.58 -37.15 -33.53
N GLY A 32 10.03 -36.06 -32.92
CA GLY A 32 9.28 -35.34 -31.89
C GLY A 32 7.96 -34.78 -32.42
N GLN A 33 6.95 -34.65 -31.56
CA GLN A 33 5.66 -34.03 -31.91
C GLN A 33 5.63 -32.52 -31.64
N ALA A 34 6.48 -32.05 -30.74
CA ALA A 34 6.72 -30.66 -30.42
C ALA A 34 8.19 -30.48 -30.06
N ILE A 35 8.71 -29.26 -30.21
CA ILE A 35 10.09 -28.91 -29.88
C ILE A 35 10.03 -27.76 -28.89
N ILE A 36 10.61 -27.97 -27.71
CA ILE A 36 10.76 -26.95 -26.68
C ILE A 36 12.27 -26.77 -26.44
N LEU A 37 12.81 -25.63 -26.82
CA LEU A 37 14.23 -25.33 -26.69
C LEU A 37 14.45 -24.34 -25.56
N CYS A 38 15.14 -24.75 -24.49
CA CYS A 38 15.49 -23.87 -23.38
C CYS A 38 16.93 -23.35 -23.55
N LEU A 39 17.07 -22.06 -23.78
CA LEU A 39 18.33 -21.37 -24.03
C LEU A 39 18.70 -20.51 -22.83
N VAL A 40 19.93 -20.65 -22.33
CA VAL A 40 20.51 -19.73 -21.36
C VAL A 40 21.41 -18.76 -22.12
N VAL A 41 20.95 -17.52 -22.31
CA VAL A 41 21.70 -16.55 -23.11
C VAL A 41 22.75 -15.87 -22.25
N GLN A 42 24.01 -16.04 -22.65
CA GLN A 42 25.15 -15.29 -22.16
C GLN A 42 25.60 -14.30 -23.24
N PRO A 43 26.14 -13.11 -22.88
CA PRO A 43 26.44 -12.05 -23.84
C PRO A 43 27.52 -12.44 -24.88
N SER A 44 28.23 -13.55 -24.66
CA SER A 44 29.24 -14.13 -25.55
C SER A 44 28.73 -15.24 -26.49
N ASN A 45 27.50 -15.74 -26.34
CA ASN A 45 27.05 -16.98 -27.01
C ASN A 45 26.11 -16.73 -28.21
N ARG A 46 26.68 -16.36 -29.36
CA ARG A 46 25.96 -16.33 -30.66
C ARG A 46 25.53 -17.72 -31.16
N ILE A 47 26.26 -18.76 -30.77
CA ILE A 47 26.07 -20.17 -31.18
C ILE A 47 24.66 -20.68 -30.85
N LEU A 48 24.04 -20.21 -29.76
CA LEU A 48 22.73 -20.68 -29.31
C LEU A 48 21.55 -20.18 -30.16
N LEU A 49 21.71 -19.02 -30.82
CA LEU A 49 20.71 -18.49 -31.74
C LEU A 49 20.82 -19.17 -33.12
N GLU A 50 22.05 -19.41 -33.58
CA GLU A 50 22.33 -20.16 -34.81
C GLU A 50 21.85 -21.62 -34.72
N LEU A 51 21.91 -22.21 -33.52
CA LEU A 51 21.31 -23.52 -33.21
C LEU A 51 19.79 -23.49 -33.37
N ALA A 52 19.15 -22.45 -32.83
CA ALA A 52 17.70 -22.30 -32.91
C ALA A 52 17.22 -22.04 -34.35
N ASP A 53 18.00 -21.32 -35.16
CA ASP A 53 17.74 -21.14 -36.60
C ASP A 53 17.86 -22.45 -37.38
N ALA A 54 18.88 -23.27 -37.10
CA ALA A 54 19.04 -24.59 -37.73
C ALA A 54 17.88 -25.56 -37.39
N LEU A 55 17.40 -25.51 -36.14
CA LEU A 55 16.24 -26.30 -35.71
C LEU A 55 14.93 -25.76 -36.32
N LEU A 56 14.80 -24.45 -36.49
CA LEU A 56 13.68 -23.84 -37.19
C LEU A 56 13.70 -24.17 -38.69
N ALA A 57 14.87 -24.27 -39.34
CA ALA A 57 14.92 -24.69 -40.75
C ALA A 57 14.47 -26.15 -40.95
N SER A 58 14.50 -26.98 -39.91
CA SER A 58 14.21 -28.41 -39.95
C SER A 58 12.89 -28.82 -39.28
N HIS A 59 12.10 -27.86 -38.77
CA HIS A 59 10.81 -28.14 -38.14
C HIS A 59 9.70 -28.34 -39.19
N ASP A 60 9.22 -29.58 -39.31
CA ASP A 60 8.19 -29.98 -40.28
C ASP A 60 6.78 -29.54 -39.81
N HIS A 61 6.55 -28.22 -39.73
CA HIS A 61 5.32 -27.56 -39.21
C HIS A 61 4.92 -27.90 -37.76
N LYS A 62 5.85 -28.41 -36.96
CA LYS A 62 5.59 -28.81 -35.57
C LYS A 62 5.57 -27.60 -34.63
N PRO A 63 4.81 -27.67 -33.51
CA PRO A 63 4.89 -26.67 -32.45
C PRO A 63 6.33 -26.48 -31.98
N TYR A 64 6.81 -25.24 -32.08
CA TYR A 64 8.18 -24.86 -31.76
C TYR A 64 8.15 -23.70 -30.77
N VAL A 65 8.63 -23.96 -29.54
CA VAL A 65 8.66 -22.98 -28.44
C VAL A 65 10.09 -22.79 -27.98
N ILE A 66 10.55 -21.54 -27.92
CA ILE A 66 11.85 -21.22 -27.30
C ILE A 66 11.63 -20.60 -25.93
N ILE A 67 12.32 -21.12 -24.93
CA ILE A 67 12.43 -20.52 -23.60
C ILE A 67 13.81 -19.84 -23.52
N ILE A 68 13.87 -18.56 -23.18
CA ILE A 68 15.13 -17.80 -23.05
C ILE A 68 15.32 -17.37 -21.61
N CYS A 69 16.30 -17.96 -20.94
CA CYS A 69 16.68 -17.67 -19.57
C CYS A 69 17.74 -16.57 -19.51
N PHE A 70 17.41 -15.41 -18.94
CA PHE A 70 18.34 -14.28 -18.75
C PHE A 70 18.96 -14.27 -17.35
N SER A 71 20.26 -13.96 -17.23
CA SER A 71 20.88 -13.63 -15.93
C SER A 71 20.65 -12.15 -15.58
N GLU A 72 20.48 -11.82 -14.30
CA GLU A 72 20.34 -10.41 -13.85
C GLU A 72 21.60 -9.57 -14.15
N GLU A 73 22.78 -10.19 -14.23
CA GLU A 73 24.06 -9.52 -14.49
C GLU A 73 24.20 -8.96 -15.92
N THR A 74 23.31 -9.36 -16.84
CA THR A 74 23.33 -8.93 -18.24
C THR A 74 22.47 -7.71 -18.55
N HIS A 75 21.79 -7.13 -17.56
CA HIS A 75 20.84 -6.03 -17.78
C HIS A 75 21.52 -4.65 -17.67
N LEU A 76 22.10 -4.16 -18.76
CA LEU A 76 22.38 -2.72 -18.91
C LEU A 76 21.07 -1.99 -19.27
N PRO A 77 20.66 -0.93 -18.54
CA PRO A 77 19.45 -0.19 -18.86
C PRO A 77 19.63 0.57 -20.19
N GLY A 78 18.79 0.26 -21.18
CA GLY A 78 18.77 0.94 -22.49
C GLY A 78 19.06 0.05 -23.70
N GLN A 79 19.44 -1.22 -23.51
CA GLN A 79 19.60 -2.15 -24.64
C GLN A 79 18.22 -2.61 -25.13
N LYS A 80 17.83 -2.18 -26.34
CA LYS A 80 16.67 -2.75 -27.05
C LYS A 80 16.93 -4.26 -27.15
N HIS A 81 15.97 -5.08 -26.71
CA HIS A 81 16.04 -6.51 -26.94
C HIS A 81 16.28 -6.72 -28.44
N GLN A 82 17.38 -7.35 -28.78
CA GLN A 82 17.67 -7.73 -30.16
C GLN A 82 16.47 -8.57 -30.63
N GLU A 83 15.90 -8.24 -31.80
CA GLU A 83 14.72 -8.95 -32.31
C GLU A 83 15.06 -10.44 -32.41
N ILE A 84 14.37 -11.25 -31.61
CA ILE A 84 14.51 -12.70 -31.62
C ILE A 84 13.59 -13.22 -32.75
N PRO A 85 14.13 -13.87 -33.80
CA PRO A 85 13.39 -14.16 -35.04
C PRO A 85 12.41 -15.33 -34.93
N PHE A 86 12.06 -15.81 -33.73
CA PHE A 86 11.29 -17.04 -33.52
C PHE A 86 9.81 -16.79 -33.20
N PRO A 87 8.89 -17.61 -33.74
CA PRO A 87 7.45 -17.35 -33.69
C PRO A 87 6.82 -17.44 -32.29
N THR A 88 7.33 -18.32 -31.42
CA THR A 88 6.85 -18.48 -30.04
C THR A 88 8.02 -18.48 -29.06
N THR A 89 8.18 -17.37 -28.33
CA THR A 89 9.27 -17.20 -27.36
C THR A 89 8.74 -16.87 -25.97
N ILE A 90 9.24 -17.57 -24.95
CA ILE A 90 9.01 -17.33 -23.52
C ILE A 90 10.32 -16.87 -22.90
N LEU A 91 10.39 -15.66 -22.41
CA LEU A 91 11.55 -15.14 -21.69
C LEU A 91 11.37 -15.47 -20.21
N THR A 92 12.40 -15.97 -19.53
CA THR A 92 12.38 -16.20 -18.08
C THR A 92 13.44 -15.36 -17.38
N LYS A 93 13.13 -14.94 -16.15
CA LYS A 93 14.08 -14.26 -15.25
C LYS A 93 15.04 -15.29 -14.63
N GLY A 94 15.93 -15.83 -15.45
CA GLY A 94 16.92 -16.85 -15.10
C GLY A 94 16.43 -18.28 -15.31
N TYR A 95 17.26 -19.22 -14.87
CA TYR A 95 17.06 -20.67 -15.00
C TYR A 95 16.74 -21.36 -13.66
N SER A 96 16.28 -20.59 -12.65
CA SER A 96 15.90 -21.16 -11.36
C SER A 96 14.71 -22.12 -11.51
N PRO A 97 14.58 -23.17 -10.67
CA PRO A 97 13.46 -24.09 -10.75
C PRO A 97 12.09 -23.39 -10.76
N PRO A 98 11.81 -22.37 -9.91
CA PRO A 98 10.54 -21.64 -9.95
C PRO A 98 10.29 -20.86 -11.25
N ALA A 99 11.35 -20.36 -11.90
CA ALA A 99 11.23 -19.65 -13.18
C ALA A 99 10.89 -20.60 -14.33
N LEU A 100 11.50 -21.80 -14.33
CA LEU A 100 11.22 -22.83 -15.33
C LEU A 100 9.86 -23.50 -15.10
N GLU A 101 9.43 -23.70 -13.85
CA GLU A 101 8.09 -24.18 -13.51
C GLU A 101 7.00 -23.21 -13.98
N ALA A 102 7.23 -21.90 -13.86
CA ALA A 102 6.32 -20.88 -14.39
C ALA A 102 6.24 -20.91 -15.92
N ALA A 103 7.38 -21.09 -16.61
CA ALA A 103 7.41 -21.25 -18.06
C ALA A 103 6.72 -22.54 -18.52
N ALA A 104 6.94 -23.66 -17.83
CA ALA A 104 6.25 -24.91 -18.10
C ALA A 104 4.74 -24.79 -17.88
N SER A 105 4.32 -24.12 -16.81
CA SER A 105 2.90 -23.84 -16.54
C SER A 105 2.28 -23.03 -17.67
N LEU A 106 3.00 -22.05 -18.24
CA LEU A 106 2.53 -21.30 -19.41
C LEU A 106 2.36 -22.16 -20.67
N ILE A 107 3.28 -23.11 -20.91
CA ILE A 107 3.24 -23.98 -22.09
C ILE A 107 2.10 -25.01 -21.99
N PHE A 108 1.87 -25.56 -20.80
CA PHE A 108 1.02 -26.74 -20.62
C PHE A 108 -0.31 -26.47 -19.91
N SER A 109 -0.60 -25.24 -19.48
CA SER A 109 -1.89 -24.94 -18.84
C SER A 109 -3.05 -25.04 -19.82
N PRO A 110 -4.11 -25.84 -19.53
CA PRO A 110 -5.31 -25.85 -20.34
C PRO A 110 -5.97 -24.47 -20.30
N SER A 111 -6.40 -23.98 -21.47
CA SER A 111 -7.07 -22.70 -21.61
C SER A 111 -8.45 -22.71 -20.94
N SER A 112 -8.48 -22.58 -19.63
CA SER A 112 -9.69 -22.36 -18.85
C SER A 112 -9.33 -21.86 -17.46
N THR A 113 -9.85 -20.67 -17.15
CA THR A 113 -9.83 -19.93 -15.87
C THR A 113 -8.58 -19.12 -15.55
N SER A 114 -8.84 -17.87 -15.16
CA SER A 114 -7.89 -16.79 -14.95
C SER A 114 -6.97 -17.04 -13.75
N THR A 115 -5.86 -17.71 -13.98
CA THR A 115 -4.67 -17.61 -13.11
C THR A 115 -3.56 -16.97 -13.91
N THR A 116 -3.24 -15.72 -13.56
CA THR A 116 -2.09 -14.99 -14.08
C THR A 116 -0.81 -15.82 -13.91
N PRO A 117 0.09 -15.89 -14.91
CA PRO A 117 1.42 -16.40 -14.69
C PRO A 117 2.14 -15.52 -13.66
N SER A 118 2.82 -16.16 -12.71
CA SER A 118 3.81 -15.53 -11.84
C SER A 118 4.77 -14.68 -12.68
N SER A 119 5.16 -13.50 -12.20
CA SER A 119 5.93 -12.45 -12.91
C SER A 119 7.34 -12.81 -13.37
N SER A 120 7.62 -14.08 -13.58
CA SER A 120 8.91 -14.62 -13.97
C SER A 120 9.04 -14.78 -15.49
N ALA A 121 7.94 -14.76 -16.24
CA ALA A 121 7.96 -15.07 -17.67
C ALA A 121 7.25 -14.03 -18.57
N ILE A 122 7.92 -13.57 -19.62
CA ILE A 122 7.41 -12.63 -20.64
C ILE A 122 7.21 -13.39 -21.94
N LEU A 123 6.02 -13.35 -22.53
CA LEU A 123 5.73 -13.97 -23.83
C LEU A 123 5.90 -12.94 -24.96
N SER A 124 6.55 -13.34 -26.06
CA SER A 124 6.59 -12.59 -27.32
C SER A 124 6.21 -13.52 -28.47
N THR A 125 5.12 -13.20 -29.17
CA THR A 125 4.66 -13.93 -30.37
C THR A 125 4.42 -12.95 -31.52
N ARG A 126 4.97 -13.24 -32.71
CA ARG A 126 4.68 -12.51 -33.94
C ARG A 126 4.14 -13.48 -34.99
N SER A 127 2.89 -13.25 -35.42
CA SER A 127 2.26 -13.94 -36.55
C SER A 127 2.66 -13.26 -37.86
N LEU A 128 3.21 -14.02 -38.81
CA LEU A 128 3.34 -13.61 -40.21
C LEU A 128 2.01 -13.87 -40.92
N GLN A 129 1.47 -12.84 -41.57
CA GLN A 129 0.17 -12.82 -42.23
C GLN A 129 0.10 -13.75 -43.47
N PHE A 130 -0.99 -14.51 -43.56
CA PHE A 130 -1.69 -14.77 -44.83
C PHE A 130 -3.20 -14.49 -44.63
N PRO A 131 -3.94 -14.04 -45.65
CA PRO A 131 -5.22 -13.37 -45.47
C PRO A 131 -6.40 -14.35 -45.49
N HIS A 132 -7.13 -14.50 -44.37
CA HIS A 132 -8.59 -14.73 -44.33
C HIS A 132 -9.13 -14.65 -42.88
N PRO A 133 -10.45 -14.48 -42.66
CA PRO A 133 -10.98 -13.61 -41.63
C PRO A 133 -11.49 -14.42 -40.43
N ALA A 134 -11.66 -13.74 -39.30
CA ALA A 134 -12.40 -14.21 -38.14
C ALA A 134 -11.79 -15.40 -37.35
N SER A 135 -10.72 -15.13 -36.61
CA SER A 135 -10.52 -15.72 -35.27
C SER A 135 -9.40 -14.97 -34.55
N SER A 136 -9.76 -13.97 -33.74
CA SER A 136 -8.84 -13.21 -32.90
C SER A 136 -8.37 -14.06 -31.71
N LEU A 137 -7.20 -14.67 -31.84
CA LEU A 137 -6.40 -15.18 -30.71
C LEU A 137 -5.56 -14.03 -30.12
N PRO A 138 -5.19 -14.09 -28.82
CA PRO A 138 -4.81 -12.93 -28.02
C PRO A 138 -3.41 -12.46 -28.39
N HIS A 139 -3.34 -11.37 -29.16
CA HIS A 139 -2.16 -10.52 -29.16
C HIS A 139 -1.90 -10.03 -27.73
N HIS A 140 -0.63 -10.00 -27.30
CA HIS A 140 -0.20 -9.23 -26.13
C HIS A 140 -0.43 -7.75 -26.40
N THR A 141 -1.68 -7.31 -26.29
CA THR A 141 -1.97 -5.89 -26.14
C THR A 141 -1.25 -5.43 -24.87
N PRO A 142 -0.48 -4.31 -24.92
CA PRO A 142 -0.05 -3.66 -23.69
C PRO A 142 -1.26 -3.51 -22.76
N PRO A 143 -1.06 -3.49 -21.42
CA PRO A 143 -2.17 -3.27 -20.51
C PRO A 143 -3.00 -2.10 -21.04
N ASN A 144 -4.28 -2.36 -21.30
CA ASN A 144 -5.21 -1.39 -21.88
C ASN A 144 -5.60 -0.33 -20.85
N TRP A 145 -4.68 0.01 -19.97
CA TRP A 145 -4.85 0.93 -18.86
C TRP A 145 -3.51 1.60 -18.53
N GLN A 146 -3.58 2.83 -18.02
CA GLN A 146 -2.41 3.62 -17.68
C GLN A 146 -2.58 4.22 -16.28
N ILE A 147 -1.51 4.20 -15.49
CA ILE A 147 -1.41 4.94 -14.22
C ILE A 147 -1.05 6.38 -14.54
N GLN A 148 -1.81 7.32 -14.00
CA GLN A 148 -1.61 8.76 -14.17
C GLN A 148 -1.67 9.43 -12.79
N PRO A 149 -0.89 10.51 -12.55
CA PRO A 149 -1.10 11.36 -11.38
C PRO A 149 -2.51 11.94 -11.41
N LEU A 150 -3.17 11.98 -10.24
CA LEU A 150 -4.37 12.78 -10.07
C LEU A 150 -4.00 14.27 -10.16
N PRO A 151 -4.73 15.10 -10.92
CA PRO A 151 -4.52 16.54 -10.93
C PRO A 151 -4.64 17.16 -9.53
N ASP A 152 -3.88 18.22 -9.27
CA ASP A 152 -3.96 19.01 -8.04
C ASP A 152 -4.26 20.47 -8.40
N PRO A 153 -5.44 21.03 -8.03
CA PRO A 153 -6.50 20.40 -7.25
C PRO A 153 -7.33 19.37 -8.07
N PRO A 154 -7.87 18.31 -7.43
CA PRO A 154 -8.53 17.18 -8.12
C PRO A 154 -9.99 17.45 -8.55
N ILE A 155 -10.36 18.71 -8.82
CA ILE A 155 -11.76 19.18 -8.90
C ILE A 155 -12.57 18.39 -9.94
N THR A 156 -12.00 18.13 -11.12
CA THR A 156 -12.68 17.47 -12.23
C THR A 156 -12.86 15.97 -12.03
N GLU A 157 -11.96 15.33 -11.30
CA GLU A 157 -11.95 13.88 -11.09
C GLU A 157 -12.72 13.45 -9.83
N ILE A 158 -13.01 14.37 -8.89
CA ILE A 158 -13.72 14.05 -7.63
C ILE A 158 -14.99 13.21 -7.85
N PRO A 159 -15.90 13.52 -8.79
CA PRO A 159 -17.11 12.72 -8.98
C PRO A 159 -16.82 11.24 -9.29
N GLU A 160 -15.82 10.96 -10.14
CA GLU A 160 -15.44 9.60 -10.50
C GLU A 160 -14.70 8.88 -9.37
N VAL A 161 -13.78 9.58 -8.68
CA VAL A 161 -13.09 9.04 -7.51
C VAL A 161 -14.10 8.73 -6.39
N HIS A 162 -15.11 9.57 -6.21
CA HIS A 162 -16.19 9.39 -5.24
C HIS A 162 -17.10 8.20 -5.59
N SER A 163 -17.42 7.99 -6.87
CA SER A 163 -18.14 6.78 -7.32
C SER A 163 -17.35 5.52 -6.99
N LEU A 164 -16.08 5.48 -7.38
CA LEU A 164 -15.19 4.35 -7.09
C LEU A 164 -15.05 4.10 -5.59
N TRP A 165 -14.95 5.16 -4.79
CA TRP A 165 -14.92 5.10 -3.33
C TRP A 165 -16.16 4.42 -2.77
N THR A 166 -17.34 4.89 -3.18
CA THR A 166 -18.64 4.40 -2.70
C THR A 166 -18.90 2.96 -3.10
N GLU A 167 -18.46 2.56 -4.30
CA GLU A 167 -18.56 1.18 -4.78
C GLU A 167 -17.57 0.22 -4.11
N SER A 168 -16.43 0.74 -3.62
CA SER A 168 -15.34 -0.09 -3.10
C SER A 168 -15.34 -0.24 -1.58
N LEU A 169 -15.94 0.70 -0.85
CA LEU A 169 -15.92 0.74 0.61
C LEU A 169 -17.31 0.56 1.23
N PRO A 170 -17.39 -0.01 2.45
CA PRO A 170 -18.63 -0.02 3.22
C PRO A 170 -19.20 1.38 3.41
N ALA A 171 -20.53 1.50 3.42
CA ALA A 171 -21.25 2.78 3.55
C ALA A 171 -20.86 3.59 4.80
N ARG A 172 -20.37 2.93 5.86
CA ARG A 172 -19.80 3.58 7.06
C ARG A 172 -18.69 4.59 6.72
N PHE A 173 -17.86 4.27 5.73
CA PHE A 173 -16.74 5.11 5.29
C PHE A 173 -17.12 6.03 4.14
N SER A 174 -18.41 6.25 3.87
CA SER A 174 -18.83 7.19 2.83
C SER A 174 -18.46 8.62 3.22
N LEU A 175 -17.95 9.39 2.27
CA LEU A 175 -17.67 10.81 2.44
C LEU A 175 -18.55 11.61 1.48
N SER A 176 -18.78 12.88 1.78
CA SER A 176 -19.35 13.79 0.77
C SER A 176 -18.27 14.11 -0.29
N PRO A 177 -18.64 14.47 -1.53
CA PRO A 177 -17.67 14.89 -2.54
C PRO A 177 -16.80 16.07 -2.08
N SER A 178 -17.37 17.03 -1.34
CA SER A 178 -16.62 18.19 -0.83
C SER A 178 -15.62 17.79 0.27
N THR A 179 -16.02 16.93 1.21
CA THR A 179 -15.12 16.41 2.23
C THR A 179 -13.99 15.60 1.61
N LEU A 180 -14.29 14.72 0.64
CA LEU A 180 -13.27 13.96 -0.08
C LEU A 180 -12.31 14.89 -0.84
N SER A 181 -12.83 15.90 -1.54
CA SER A 181 -12.00 16.90 -2.23
C SER A 181 -11.05 17.62 -1.28
N SER A 182 -11.55 18.03 -0.10
CA SER A 182 -10.74 18.72 0.91
C SER A 182 -9.65 17.82 1.51
N LEU A 183 -9.95 16.54 1.72
CA LEU A 183 -8.97 15.58 2.22
C LEU A 183 -7.87 15.27 1.20
N LEU A 184 -8.22 15.21 -0.09
CA LEU A 184 -7.26 14.93 -1.17
C LEU A 184 -6.42 16.16 -1.57
N HIS A 185 -6.95 17.37 -1.42
CA HIS A 185 -6.20 18.58 -1.76
C HIS A 185 -5.24 18.99 -0.64
N ARG A 186 -4.02 18.42 -0.66
CA ARG A 186 -2.92 18.73 0.27
C ARG A 186 -1.65 19.11 -0.49
N PRO A 187 -1.55 20.37 -0.97
CA PRO A 187 -0.43 20.78 -1.81
C PRO A 187 0.90 20.59 -1.05
N GLY A 188 1.89 20.02 -1.74
CA GLY A 188 3.22 19.73 -1.20
C GLY A 188 3.35 18.44 -0.38
N TYR A 189 2.25 17.92 0.16
CA TYR A 189 2.25 16.74 1.04
C TYR A 189 1.48 15.54 0.47
N ALA A 190 0.70 15.73 -0.60
CA ALA A 190 -0.03 14.67 -1.28
C ALA A 190 0.43 14.49 -2.73
N LYS A 191 0.47 13.23 -3.19
CA LYS A 191 0.59 12.88 -4.61
C LYS A 191 -0.24 11.64 -4.91
N HIS A 192 -1.42 11.84 -5.50
CA HIS A 192 -2.38 10.76 -5.70
C HIS A 192 -2.30 10.20 -7.12
N TYR A 193 -2.81 8.99 -7.33
CA TYR A 193 -2.74 8.29 -8.61
C TYR A 193 -4.09 7.69 -8.99
N ILE A 194 -4.39 7.70 -10.28
CA ILE A 194 -5.57 7.08 -10.88
C ILE A 194 -5.16 6.14 -12.00
N VAL A 195 -6.02 5.17 -12.31
CA VAL A 195 -5.91 4.35 -13.53
C VAL A 195 -7.15 4.54 -14.37
N ARG A 196 -6.93 4.74 -15.67
CA ARG A 196 -7.96 4.82 -16.71
C ARG A 196 -7.66 3.80 -17.80
N LEU A 197 -8.71 3.34 -18.49
CA LEU A 197 -8.53 2.49 -19.67
C LEU A 197 -7.96 3.31 -20.84
N ILE A 198 -7.12 2.68 -21.66
CA ILE A 198 -6.64 3.28 -22.90
C ILE A 198 -7.70 3.01 -23.96
N GLN A 199 -8.43 4.04 -24.38
CA GLN A 199 -9.29 3.95 -25.55
C GLN A 199 -8.43 3.82 -26.81
N PRO A 200 -8.70 2.86 -27.71
CA PRO A 200 -8.09 2.89 -29.03
C PRO A 200 -8.53 4.16 -29.76
N PRO A 201 -7.66 4.76 -30.60
CA PRO A 201 -8.03 5.93 -31.39
C PRO A 201 -9.23 5.58 -32.28
N SER A 202 -10.41 6.08 -31.93
CA SER A 202 -11.61 5.99 -32.76
C SER A 202 -11.44 6.96 -33.93
N LEU A 203 -11.49 6.45 -35.16
CA LEU A 203 -11.53 7.26 -36.39
C LEU A 203 -12.78 8.17 -36.51
N SER A 204 -13.73 8.05 -35.58
CA SER A 204 -15.05 8.71 -35.65
C SER A 204 -15.38 9.59 -34.45
N SER A 205 -14.49 9.68 -33.44
CA SER A 205 -14.73 10.45 -32.23
C SER A 205 -13.63 11.50 -32.09
N PRO A 206 -13.96 12.80 -31.93
CA PRO A 206 -12.94 13.81 -31.70
C PRO A 206 -12.14 13.46 -30.44
N PRO A 207 -10.81 13.66 -30.43
CA PRO A 207 -10.02 13.49 -29.22
C PRO A 207 -10.66 14.35 -28.11
N ASN A 208 -10.87 13.77 -26.92
CA ASN A 208 -11.51 14.37 -25.73
C ASN A 208 -13.05 14.36 -25.60
N THR A 209 -13.82 13.52 -26.30
CA THR A 209 -15.29 13.61 -26.07
C THR A 209 -15.78 13.05 -24.73
N ASN A 210 -15.01 12.20 -24.03
CA ASN A 210 -15.12 11.93 -22.57
C ASN A 210 -13.90 11.08 -22.13
N PRO A 211 -13.20 11.38 -21.03
CA PRO A 211 -12.18 10.50 -20.49
C PRO A 211 -12.81 9.14 -20.12
N THR A 212 -12.12 8.03 -20.41
CA THR A 212 -12.55 6.70 -19.95
C THR A 212 -12.62 6.66 -18.42
N PRO A 213 -13.57 5.92 -17.81
CA PRO A 213 -13.81 5.96 -16.37
C PRO A 213 -12.57 5.61 -15.53
N ILE A 214 -12.46 6.19 -14.33
CA ILE A 214 -11.46 5.80 -13.33
C ILE A 214 -11.78 4.38 -12.85
N ILE A 215 -10.83 3.46 -13.02
CA ILE A 215 -10.99 2.04 -12.61
C ILE A 215 -10.14 1.68 -11.39
N ALA A 216 -9.18 2.54 -11.01
CA ALA A 216 -8.45 2.41 -9.75
C ALA A 216 -7.96 3.77 -9.24
N PHE A 217 -7.77 3.87 -7.94
CA PHE A 217 -7.36 5.09 -7.25
C PHE A 217 -6.44 4.75 -6.07
N ALA A 218 -5.38 5.53 -5.89
CA ALA A 218 -4.52 5.49 -4.71
C ALA A 218 -4.27 6.89 -4.16
N ALA A 219 -4.53 7.07 -2.87
CA ALA A 219 -4.15 8.27 -2.13
C ALA A 219 -2.84 8.04 -1.38
N THR A 220 -1.97 9.05 -1.39
CA THR A 220 -0.70 9.03 -0.67
C THR A 220 -0.44 10.35 0.02
N TYR A 221 0.21 10.30 1.18
CA TYR A 221 0.57 11.48 1.96
C TYR A 221 1.99 11.36 2.53
N LEU A 222 2.63 12.50 2.76
CA LEU A 222 3.83 12.67 3.54
C LEU A 222 3.49 13.40 4.84
N THR A 223 4.03 12.94 5.95
CA THR A 223 3.85 13.55 7.28
C THR A 223 5.19 13.63 7.97
N TYR A 224 5.50 14.75 8.64
CA TYR A 224 6.74 14.87 9.41
C TYR A 224 6.69 14.01 10.67
N PHE A 225 7.84 13.45 11.02
CA PHE A 225 8.01 12.71 12.27
C PHE A 225 7.96 13.63 13.48
N ASP A 226 8.53 14.83 13.34
CA ASP A 226 8.79 15.75 14.42
C ASP A 226 8.83 17.22 13.95
N ARG A 227 9.08 18.11 14.90
CA ARG A 227 9.23 19.55 14.68
C ARG A 227 10.40 19.90 13.75
N GLU A 228 11.46 19.10 13.75
CA GLU A 228 12.68 19.32 12.96
C GLU A 228 12.43 19.15 11.46
N GLY A 229 11.50 18.26 11.10
CA GLY A 229 10.99 18.14 9.73
C GLY A 229 11.97 17.47 8.76
N GLU A 230 12.97 16.75 9.27
CA GLU A 230 13.93 16.00 8.45
C GLU A 230 13.42 14.60 8.08
N ASP A 231 12.70 13.99 9.03
CA ASP A 231 12.21 12.61 8.94
C ASP A 231 10.74 12.58 8.52
N LEU A 232 10.41 11.69 7.57
CA LEU A 232 9.11 11.61 6.91
C LEU A 232 8.48 10.22 7.01
N LEU A 233 7.19 10.22 7.30
CA LEU A 233 6.29 9.09 7.18
C LEU A 233 5.58 9.13 5.82
N ALA A 234 5.83 8.10 5.01
CA ALA A 234 5.18 7.92 3.72
C ALA A 234 3.95 7.02 3.86
N SER A 235 2.78 7.56 3.54
CA SER A 235 1.49 6.90 3.72
C SER A 235 0.93 6.44 2.37
N LEU A 236 0.63 5.14 2.22
CA LEU A 236 -0.34 4.66 1.23
C LEU A 236 -1.71 4.64 1.92
N ALA A 237 -2.39 5.79 1.88
CA ALA A 237 -3.59 6.06 2.66
C ALA A 237 -4.78 5.20 2.25
N ILE A 238 -4.94 4.99 0.94
CA ILE A 238 -5.93 4.07 0.40
C ILE A 238 -5.50 3.55 -0.97
N LEU A 239 -5.93 2.34 -1.31
CA LEU A 239 -5.79 1.72 -2.63
C LEU A 239 -7.10 1.04 -3.01
N LEU A 240 -7.77 1.54 -4.03
CA LEU A 240 -9.05 1.04 -4.51
C LEU A 240 -8.92 0.57 -5.96
N VAL A 241 -9.53 -0.58 -6.27
CA VAL A 241 -9.68 -1.10 -7.63
C VAL A 241 -11.14 -1.49 -7.82
N HIS A 242 -11.75 -0.97 -8.87
CA HIS A 242 -13.14 -1.23 -9.23
C HIS A 242 -13.39 -2.75 -9.27
N PRO A 243 -14.47 -3.27 -8.66
CA PRO A 243 -14.71 -4.71 -8.53
C PRO A 243 -14.59 -5.48 -9.86
N GLY A 244 -15.14 -4.95 -10.95
CA GLY A 244 -15.08 -5.54 -12.30
C GLY A 244 -13.69 -5.58 -12.95
N PHE A 245 -12.69 -4.92 -12.37
CA PHE A 245 -11.31 -4.85 -12.88
C PHE A 245 -10.27 -5.49 -11.93
N ARG A 246 -10.73 -6.17 -10.88
CA ARG A 246 -9.84 -6.91 -9.96
C ARG A 246 -9.25 -8.15 -10.64
N GLY A 247 -8.13 -8.65 -10.11
CA GLY A 247 -7.42 -9.82 -10.65
C GLY A 247 -6.58 -9.56 -11.91
N GLN A 248 -6.58 -8.33 -12.46
CA GLN A 248 -5.87 -7.98 -13.70
C GLN A 248 -4.50 -7.30 -13.47
N GLY A 249 -3.96 -7.37 -12.26
CA GLY A 249 -2.67 -6.76 -11.92
C GLY A 249 -2.69 -5.24 -11.67
N ILE A 250 -3.80 -4.53 -11.92
CA ILE A 250 -3.94 -3.07 -11.74
C ILE A 250 -3.54 -2.62 -10.34
N GLY A 251 -4.14 -3.24 -9.29
CA GLY A 251 -3.83 -2.87 -7.91
C GLY A 251 -2.36 -3.08 -7.55
N ARG A 252 -1.69 -4.09 -8.15
CA ARG A 252 -0.26 -4.32 -7.93
C ARG A 252 0.56 -3.22 -8.57
N ALA A 253 0.29 -2.93 -9.84
CA ALA A 253 1.02 -1.90 -10.57
C ALA A 253 0.88 -0.54 -9.87
N MET A 254 -0.32 -0.20 -9.40
CA MET A 254 -0.59 1.04 -8.68
C MET A 254 0.13 1.10 -7.33
N HIS A 255 0.10 0.01 -6.55
CA HIS A 255 0.86 -0.10 -5.30
C HIS A 255 2.38 0.06 -5.51
N ASP A 256 2.94 -0.70 -6.46
CA ASP A 256 4.38 -0.68 -6.75
C ASP A 256 4.81 0.67 -7.35
N HIS A 257 3.92 1.36 -8.05
CA HIS A 257 4.14 2.72 -8.54
C HIS A 257 4.12 3.72 -7.37
N ALA A 258 3.06 3.72 -6.56
CA ALA A 258 2.89 4.66 -5.45
C ALA A 258 4.05 4.57 -4.44
N LEU A 259 4.45 3.36 -4.03
CA LEU A 259 5.56 3.19 -3.09
C LEU A 259 6.91 3.60 -3.68
N ARG A 260 7.13 3.35 -4.97
CA ARG A 260 8.36 3.76 -5.65
C ARG A 260 8.44 5.28 -5.78
N GLU A 261 7.32 5.93 -6.10
CA GLU A 261 7.25 7.38 -6.19
C GLU A 261 7.43 8.04 -4.82
N LEU A 262 6.78 7.50 -3.78
CA LEU A 262 7.01 7.94 -2.41
C LEU A 262 8.50 7.78 -2.05
N GLY A 263 9.07 6.60 -2.26
CA GLY A 263 10.48 6.30 -1.93
C GLY A 263 11.54 7.14 -2.63
N LYS A 264 11.17 7.97 -3.62
CA LYS A 264 12.08 8.97 -4.20
C LYS A 264 12.25 10.21 -3.32
N THR A 265 11.33 10.44 -2.38
CA THR A 265 11.38 11.56 -1.45
C THR A 265 12.47 11.31 -0.40
N ARG A 266 13.37 12.27 -0.25
CA ARG A 266 14.42 12.25 0.79
C ARG A 266 13.79 12.34 2.18
N GLY A 267 14.37 11.63 3.15
CA GLY A 267 13.96 11.70 4.55
C GLY A 267 12.88 10.70 4.94
N ILE A 268 12.38 9.86 4.01
CA ILE A 268 11.45 8.79 4.39
C ILE A 268 12.16 7.81 5.30
N ARG A 269 11.61 7.63 6.51
CA ARG A 269 12.04 6.59 7.46
C ARG A 269 11.09 5.42 7.56
N ARG A 270 9.82 5.64 7.19
CA ARG A 270 8.76 4.67 7.36
C ARG A 270 7.73 4.75 6.24
N PHE A 271 7.30 3.58 5.79
CA PHE A 271 6.09 3.42 4.99
C PHE A 271 4.96 2.86 5.84
N GLN A 272 3.75 3.37 5.67
CA GLN A 272 2.55 2.84 6.33
C GLN A 272 1.41 2.58 5.35
N LEU A 273 0.55 1.64 5.72
CA LEU A 273 -0.79 1.47 5.11
C LEU A 273 -1.80 2.24 5.97
N GLY A 274 -2.65 3.03 5.32
CA GLY A 274 -3.41 4.07 6.02
C GLY A 274 -2.62 5.38 6.09
N SER A 275 -3.14 6.36 6.82
CA SER A 275 -2.49 7.66 6.99
C SER A 275 -2.62 8.20 8.41
N ALA A 276 -1.67 9.04 8.84
CA ALA A 276 -1.75 9.72 10.13
C ALA A 276 -2.67 10.94 10.02
N PHE A 277 -2.28 11.93 9.21
CA PHE A 277 -3.06 13.13 8.88
C PHE A 277 -2.77 13.60 7.44
N PRO A 278 -3.78 14.02 6.67
CA PRO A 278 -5.20 13.77 6.90
C PRO A 278 -5.48 12.25 6.95
N ARG A 279 -6.43 11.82 7.79
CA ARG A 279 -6.69 10.40 8.03
C ARG A 279 -7.88 9.91 7.21
N LEU A 280 -7.57 9.29 6.07
CA LEU A 280 -8.60 8.55 5.33
C LEU A 280 -8.94 7.25 6.05
N LEU A 281 -7.96 6.44 6.38
CA LEU A 281 -8.14 5.26 7.23
C LEU A 281 -6.90 5.15 8.11
N ALA A 282 -7.06 4.71 9.36
CA ALA A 282 -5.90 4.46 10.24
C ALA A 282 -5.05 3.28 9.73
N GLY A 283 -5.62 2.43 8.88
CA GLY A 283 -4.95 1.33 8.22
C GLY A 283 -5.94 0.47 7.46
N PRO A 284 -5.53 -0.71 6.97
CA PRO A 284 -6.45 -1.68 6.40
C PRO A 284 -7.57 -2.04 7.40
N VAL A 285 -8.83 -1.82 7.01
CA VAL A 285 -10.02 -2.19 7.80
C VAL A 285 -10.00 -3.67 8.17
N VAL A 286 -10.15 -3.99 9.47
CA VAL A 286 -10.26 -5.37 9.95
C VAL A 286 -11.50 -6.02 9.36
N GLY A 287 -11.35 -7.25 8.87
CA GLY A 287 -12.46 -7.98 8.27
C GLY A 287 -12.71 -7.68 6.79
N MET A 288 -11.79 -6.99 6.09
CA MET A 288 -11.86 -6.76 4.63
C MET A 288 -11.74 -8.02 3.74
N GLY A 289 -11.65 -9.20 4.36
CA GLY A 289 -11.53 -10.49 3.70
C GLY A 289 -10.07 -10.99 3.61
N ARG A 290 -9.92 -12.31 3.71
CA ARG A 290 -8.62 -13.00 3.72
C ARG A 290 -7.79 -12.71 2.47
N GLU A 291 -8.45 -12.54 1.32
CA GLU A 291 -7.77 -12.27 0.04
C GLU A 291 -7.02 -10.94 0.05
N ALA A 292 -7.61 -9.89 0.62
CA ALA A 292 -7.00 -8.56 0.67
C ALA A 292 -5.85 -8.52 1.68
N GLU A 293 -6.01 -9.12 2.88
CA GLU A 293 -4.91 -9.26 3.85
C GLU A 293 -3.73 -10.05 3.25
N GLU A 294 -4.01 -11.19 2.61
CA GLU A 294 -2.99 -12.00 1.95
C GLU A 294 -2.36 -11.30 0.74
N TRP A 295 -3.10 -10.42 0.07
CA TRP A 295 -2.57 -9.60 -1.01
C TRP A 295 -1.50 -8.63 -0.49
N PHE A 296 -1.74 -7.94 0.62
CA PHE A 296 -0.71 -7.07 1.23
C PHE A 296 0.43 -7.89 1.84
N ARG A 297 0.14 -9.00 2.52
CA ARG A 297 1.16 -9.89 3.09
C ARG A 297 2.19 -10.37 2.06
N ARG A 298 1.72 -10.79 0.88
CA ARG A 298 2.58 -11.22 -0.24
C ARG A 298 3.48 -10.11 -0.81
N ARG A 299 3.27 -8.86 -0.39
CA ARG A 299 4.03 -7.67 -0.80
C ARG A 299 4.93 -7.15 0.31
N GLY A 300 5.15 -7.95 1.36
CA GLY A 300 6.07 -7.64 2.45
C GLY A 300 5.48 -6.72 3.52
N TRP A 301 4.16 -6.60 3.59
CA TRP A 301 3.50 -5.93 4.72
C TRP A 301 3.29 -6.90 5.88
N GLY A 302 3.60 -6.47 7.11
CA GLY A 302 3.47 -7.22 8.36
C GLY A 302 2.02 -7.48 8.77
N MET A 303 1.25 -8.16 7.92
CA MET A 303 -0.12 -8.59 8.23
C MET A 303 -0.07 -9.80 9.16
N ARG A 304 -0.48 -9.62 10.42
CA ARG A 304 -0.54 -10.70 11.41
C ARG A 304 -1.45 -11.84 10.90
N LYS A 305 -0.96 -13.07 10.94
CA LYS A 305 -1.78 -14.26 10.67
C LYS A 305 -2.61 -14.52 11.94
N ASN A 306 -3.94 -14.58 11.83
CA ASN A 306 -4.84 -14.75 12.98
C ASN A 306 -4.32 -15.78 14.00
N ASP A 307 -4.25 -15.36 15.26
CA ASP A 307 -4.40 -16.09 16.53
C ASP A 307 -4.21 -17.62 16.51
N THR A 308 -2.96 -18.06 16.44
CA THR A 308 -2.56 -19.28 17.15
C THR A 308 -1.32 -18.99 17.98
N GLY A 309 -1.56 -18.65 19.25
CA GLY A 309 -0.62 -18.85 20.35
C GLY A 309 0.69 -18.06 20.33
N GLY A 310 0.80 -17.10 21.25
CA GLY A 310 1.91 -17.17 22.22
C GLY A 310 3.18 -16.39 21.96
N GLU A 311 3.27 -15.50 20.97
CA GLU A 311 4.45 -14.62 20.84
C GLU A 311 4.06 -13.14 20.88
N ARG A 312 4.24 -12.54 22.07
CA ARG A 312 4.47 -11.11 22.22
C ARG A 312 5.90 -10.85 21.72
N GLY A 313 6.05 -10.24 20.54
CA GLY A 313 7.39 -9.92 20.03
C GLY A 313 7.36 -8.94 18.87
N GLY A 314 7.90 -7.75 19.11
CA GLY A 314 8.12 -6.67 18.14
C GLY A 314 7.62 -5.31 18.65
N PRO A 315 8.39 -4.20 18.47
CA PRO A 315 7.89 -2.86 18.80
C PRO A 315 6.58 -2.54 18.05
N ARG A 316 5.72 -1.74 18.69
CA ARG A 316 4.33 -1.45 18.27
C ARG A 316 4.22 -1.16 16.76
N GLY A 317 3.54 -2.06 16.03
CA GLY A 317 3.10 -1.89 14.63
C GLY A 317 3.99 -2.54 13.54
N GLU A 318 5.13 -3.13 13.91
CA GLU A 318 5.88 -4.03 13.01
C GLU A 318 5.17 -5.40 12.83
N GLY A 319 4.21 -5.69 13.72
CA GLY A 319 3.46 -6.95 13.78
C GLY A 319 1.96 -6.84 13.49
N GLY A 320 1.44 -5.76 12.90
CA GLY A 320 0.02 -5.69 12.51
C GLY A 320 -0.95 -5.69 13.70
N GLY A 321 -0.69 -4.83 14.69
CA GLY A 321 -1.62 -4.60 15.81
C GLY A 321 -2.98 -4.08 15.31
N VAL A 322 -3.97 -4.03 16.19
CA VAL A 322 -5.27 -3.45 15.85
C VAL A 322 -5.44 -2.14 16.59
N VAL A 323 -5.86 -1.11 15.85
CA VAL A 323 -6.32 0.16 16.39
C VAL A 323 -7.80 0.33 16.10
N ARG A 324 -8.52 0.98 17.01
CA ARG A 324 -9.96 1.15 16.90
C ARG A 324 -10.38 2.60 17.02
N ASP A 325 -11.36 2.96 16.22
CA ASP A 325 -12.15 4.15 16.47
C ASP A 325 -13.30 3.76 17.41
N MET A 326 -13.50 4.56 18.44
CA MET A 326 -14.48 4.32 19.50
C MET A 326 -15.47 5.48 19.58
N ILE A 327 -16.72 5.20 19.96
CA ILE A 327 -17.75 6.23 20.15
C ILE A 327 -18.54 5.96 21.43
N VAL A 328 -18.86 7.02 22.18
CA VAL A 328 -19.69 6.95 23.38
C VAL A 328 -20.76 8.04 23.35
N GLU A 329 -21.98 7.68 23.78
CA GLU A 329 -23.01 8.68 24.03
C GLU A 329 -22.79 9.33 25.38
N GLY A 330 -23.00 10.64 25.49
CA GLY A 330 -22.81 11.34 26.75
C GLY A 330 -23.66 10.75 27.88
N ALA A 331 -24.86 10.25 27.60
CA ALA A 331 -25.70 9.60 28.61
C ALA A 331 -25.16 8.22 29.07
N GLU A 332 -24.35 7.57 28.25
CA GLU A 332 -23.69 6.28 28.52
C GLU A 332 -22.26 6.47 29.07
N TRP A 333 -21.80 7.71 29.27
CA TRP A 333 -20.48 8.00 29.84
C TRP A 333 -20.45 7.65 31.33
N GLU A 334 -19.73 6.59 31.68
CA GLU A 334 -19.70 6.01 33.02
C GLU A 334 -18.42 6.38 33.81
N TRP A 335 -18.15 7.68 33.97
CA TRP A 335 -17.13 8.16 34.91
C TRP A 335 -17.77 8.97 36.03
N LYS A 336 -17.67 8.47 37.27
CA LYS A 336 -18.29 9.08 38.45
C LYS A 336 -17.36 9.97 39.27
N GLY A 337 -16.21 10.35 38.71
CA GLY A 337 -15.15 11.02 39.44
C GLY A 337 -14.46 10.08 40.44
N ALA A 338 -13.29 10.48 40.95
CA ALA A 338 -12.67 9.81 42.08
C ALA A 338 -13.37 10.25 43.36
N GLU A 339 -14.49 9.59 43.72
CA GLU A 339 -15.03 9.70 45.07
C GLU A 339 -14.03 9.05 46.05
N GLY A 340 -13.25 9.89 46.74
CA GLY A 340 -12.50 9.47 47.92
C GLY A 340 -11.13 8.85 47.67
N GLU A 341 -10.17 9.62 47.16
CA GLU A 341 -8.77 9.48 47.57
C GLU A 341 -8.06 10.84 47.39
N GLY A 342 -7.80 11.49 48.52
CA GLY A 342 -7.16 12.80 48.56
C GLY A 342 -5.70 12.72 48.13
N GLY A 343 -5.41 13.25 46.93
CA GLY A 343 -4.04 13.41 46.46
C GLY A 343 -3.91 14.19 45.16
N GLY A 344 -4.15 15.51 45.17
CA GLY A 344 -3.59 16.47 44.18
C GLY A 344 -3.55 16.07 42.70
N VAL A 345 -4.65 15.53 42.14
CA VAL A 345 -4.69 14.67 40.92
C VAL A 345 -4.56 15.40 39.56
N LEU A 346 -3.89 16.56 39.46
CA LEU A 346 -3.93 17.48 38.31
C LEU A 346 -5.20 18.35 38.25
N LYS A 347 -5.04 19.58 37.76
CA LYS A 347 -6.10 20.51 37.41
C LYS A 347 -6.32 20.47 35.91
N PHE A 348 -7.52 20.09 35.48
CA PHE A 348 -7.88 20.02 34.08
C PHE A 348 -8.58 21.31 33.61
N ARG A 349 -8.22 21.81 32.42
CA ARG A 349 -8.85 22.98 31.77
C ARG A 349 -8.54 23.02 30.28
N THR A 350 -9.25 23.85 29.52
CA THR A 350 -8.84 24.20 28.15
C THR A 350 -7.60 25.09 28.17
N ALA A 351 -6.79 25.02 27.12
CA ALA A 351 -5.62 25.87 26.94
C ALA A 351 -5.98 27.33 26.64
N THR A 352 -5.07 28.22 26.99
CA THR A 352 -5.02 29.62 26.54
C THR A 352 -3.87 29.79 25.54
N GLU A 353 -3.84 30.94 24.86
CA GLU A 353 -2.76 31.24 23.92
C GLU A 353 -1.37 31.20 24.57
N GLU A 354 -1.27 31.59 25.83
CA GLU A 354 -0.05 31.59 26.63
C GLU A 354 0.49 30.18 26.91
N ASP A 355 -0.39 29.17 26.96
CA ASP A 355 0.01 27.79 27.19
C ASP A 355 0.70 27.17 25.97
N MET A 356 0.40 27.66 24.76
CA MET A 356 0.70 26.94 23.52
C MET A 356 2.18 26.66 23.32
N ILE A 357 3.08 27.54 23.78
CA ILE A 357 4.53 27.28 23.72
C ILE A 357 4.87 26.01 24.52
N GLN A 358 4.39 25.92 25.77
CA GLN A 358 4.63 24.77 26.63
C GLN A 358 3.90 23.51 26.15
N VAL A 359 2.72 23.67 25.55
CA VAL A 359 1.98 22.56 24.92
C VAL A 359 2.78 21.95 23.79
N LEU A 360 3.35 22.77 22.90
CA LEU A 360 4.11 22.28 21.75
C LEU A 360 5.39 21.55 22.18
N GLU A 361 6.10 22.05 23.19
CA GLU A 361 7.25 21.36 23.79
C GLU A 361 6.83 20.02 24.39
N PHE A 362 5.76 20.01 25.19
CA PHE A 362 5.23 18.80 25.81
C PHE A 362 4.79 17.73 24.78
N VAL A 363 4.10 18.16 23.72
CA VAL A 363 3.59 17.28 22.68
C VAL A 363 4.73 16.72 21.84
N ASP A 364 5.73 17.53 21.47
CA ASP A 364 6.88 17.04 20.70
C ASP A 364 7.60 15.90 21.45
N ASP A 365 7.95 16.13 22.72
CA ASP A 365 8.61 15.13 23.57
C ASP A 365 7.78 13.86 23.77
N THR A 366 6.47 14.03 23.97
CA THR A 366 5.57 12.90 24.27
C THR A 366 5.23 12.11 23.01
N ALA A 367 4.98 12.78 21.88
CA ALA A 367 4.67 12.16 20.60
C ALA A 367 5.87 11.36 20.07
N LYS A 368 7.09 11.92 20.14
CA LYS A 368 8.35 11.21 19.80
C LYS A 368 8.48 9.91 20.58
N ARG A 369 8.30 9.98 21.92
CA ARG A 369 8.39 8.82 22.81
C ARG A 369 7.33 7.76 22.53
N MET A 370 6.12 8.17 22.19
CA MET A 370 5.02 7.27 21.85
C MET A 370 5.08 6.77 20.40
N GLY A 371 6.01 7.26 19.57
CA GLY A 371 6.10 6.95 18.15
C GLY A 371 4.88 7.45 17.34
N ARG A 372 4.23 8.53 17.79
CA ARG A 372 2.99 9.07 17.21
C ARG A 372 3.30 10.25 16.27
N MET A 373 3.44 9.95 14.99
CA MET A 373 3.86 10.90 13.96
C MET A 373 2.74 11.86 13.54
N GLY A 374 3.09 13.09 13.18
CA GLY A 374 2.14 14.13 12.74
C GLY A 374 1.28 14.75 13.84
N TRP A 375 1.41 14.32 15.10
CA TRP A 375 0.66 14.86 16.22
C TRP A 375 1.08 16.30 16.54
N PHE A 376 2.40 16.58 16.51
CA PHE A 376 2.94 17.93 16.71
C PHE A 376 2.28 18.94 15.77
N ASP A 377 2.21 18.63 14.47
CA ASP A 377 1.59 19.49 13.45
C ASP A 377 0.12 19.81 13.75
N GLN A 378 -0.64 18.88 14.36
CA GLN A 378 -2.03 19.12 14.70
C GLN A 378 -2.18 20.16 15.81
N TYR A 379 -1.30 20.12 16.82
CA TYR A 379 -1.27 21.15 17.87
C TYR A 379 -0.69 22.46 17.35
N ALA A 380 0.38 22.42 16.54
CA ALA A 380 1.02 23.60 15.98
C ALA A 380 0.07 24.41 15.09
N ALA A 381 -0.81 23.74 14.35
CA ALA A 381 -1.82 24.38 13.51
C ALA A 381 -2.85 25.22 14.29
N LEU A 382 -2.98 25.02 15.61
CA LEU A 382 -3.87 25.82 16.45
C LEU A 382 -3.22 27.08 17.02
N MET A 383 -1.89 27.16 17.01
CA MET A 383 -1.17 28.30 17.58
C MET A 383 -1.52 29.59 16.84
N GLY A 384 -1.86 30.65 17.58
CA GLY A 384 -2.28 31.94 17.01
C GLY A 384 -3.67 31.93 16.37
N THR A 385 -4.48 30.87 16.59
CA THR A 385 -5.87 30.79 16.11
C THR A 385 -6.86 30.93 17.26
N ALA A 386 -8.13 31.23 16.95
CA ALA A 386 -9.21 31.23 17.94
C ALA A 386 -9.55 29.84 18.50
N ASN A 387 -8.93 28.78 17.94
CA ASN A 387 -9.23 27.39 18.25
C ASN A 387 -8.29 26.81 19.31
N VAL A 388 -7.41 27.59 19.94
CA VAL A 388 -6.55 27.13 21.05
C VAL A 388 -7.35 26.45 22.17
N LYS A 389 -8.59 26.91 22.43
CA LYS A 389 -9.51 26.30 23.40
C LYS A 389 -9.90 24.84 23.09
N GLU A 390 -9.63 24.36 21.87
CA GLU A 390 -9.80 22.95 21.48
C GLU A 390 -8.78 22.03 22.17
N VAL A 391 -7.68 22.57 22.68
CA VAL A 391 -6.71 21.84 23.48
C VAL A 391 -7.20 21.73 24.93
N VAL A 392 -7.31 20.51 25.45
CA VAL A 392 -7.59 20.22 26.86
C VAL A 392 -6.31 19.78 27.55
N LEU A 393 -5.99 20.37 28.69
CA LEU A 393 -4.77 20.16 29.46
C LEU A 393 -5.08 19.59 30.84
N GLY A 394 -4.20 18.72 31.34
CA GLY A 394 -4.10 18.36 32.76
C GLY A 394 -2.79 18.86 33.34
N LEU A 395 -2.88 19.78 34.30
CA LEU A 395 -1.74 20.52 34.85
C LEU A 395 -1.46 20.13 36.29
N HIS A 396 -0.19 20.03 36.67
CA HIS A 396 0.15 19.85 38.07
C HIS A 396 -0.21 21.12 38.87
N PRO A 397 -0.91 21.02 40.01
CA PRO A 397 -1.47 22.18 40.70
C PRO A 397 -0.43 23.09 41.34
N GLY A 398 0.79 22.60 41.60
CA GLY A 398 1.85 23.37 42.28
C GLY A 398 2.68 24.25 41.35
N ASP A 399 3.00 23.77 40.14
CA ASP A 399 3.95 24.40 39.22
C ASP A 399 3.38 24.63 37.81
N ALA A 400 2.09 24.31 37.61
CA ALA A 400 1.40 24.38 36.33
C ALA A 400 2.04 23.58 35.19
N SER A 401 2.90 22.59 35.50
CA SER A 401 3.50 21.76 34.45
C SER A 401 2.46 20.86 33.78
N ILE A 402 2.52 20.75 32.45
CA ILE A 402 1.58 19.96 31.65
C ILE A 402 1.89 18.47 31.78
N PHE A 403 0.94 17.67 32.25
CA PHE A 403 1.03 16.21 32.33
C PHE A 403 0.20 15.50 31.27
N THR A 404 -0.89 16.13 30.82
CA THR A 404 -1.73 15.58 29.75
C THR A 404 -2.17 16.68 28.79
N ALA A 405 -2.34 16.31 27.53
CA ALA A 405 -2.95 17.14 26.51
C ALA A 405 -3.82 16.28 25.59
N ALA A 406 -4.96 16.81 25.15
CA ALA A 406 -5.81 16.21 24.14
C ALA A 406 -6.40 17.29 23.22
N LEU A 407 -6.69 16.93 21.98
CA LEU A 407 -7.38 17.81 21.04
C LEU A 407 -8.85 17.41 20.95
N THR A 408 -9.75 18.34 21.23
CA THR A 408 -11.18 18.22 20.95
C THR A 408 -11.49 18.90 19.61
N TYR A 409 -12.49 18.43 18.89
CA TYR A 409 -12.95 19.12 17.67
C TYR A 409 -14.43 18.85 17.43
N THR A 410 -15.08 19.76 16.70
CA THR A 410 -16.45 19.55 16.23
C THR A 410 -16.49 19.63 14.71
N PRO A 411 -17.44 18.95 14.04
CA PRO A 411 -17.55 19.00 12.58
C PRO A 411 -17.78 20.42 12.03
N ILE A 412 -18.27 21.33 12.87
CA ILE A 412 -18.66 22.70 12.49
C ILE A 412 -17.68 23.78 13.00
N SER A 413 -16.61 23.44 13.73
CA SER A 413 -15.71 24.46 14.29
C SER A 413 -14.83 25.16 13.24
N GLY A 414 -14.80 24.63 12.01
CA GLY A 414 -13.87 25.11 10.97
C GLY A 414 -12.40 24.84 11.30
N SER A 415 -12.12 24.04 12.33
CA SER A 415 -10.78 23.67 12.75
C SER A 415 -10.08 22.81 11.70
N GLN A 416 -8.76 22.99 11.58
CA GLN A 416 -7.91 22.15 10.73
C GLN A 416 -7.98 20.67 11.15
N ILE A 417 -8.23 20.40 12.45
CA ILE A 417 -8.37 19.03 12.96
C ILE A 417 -9.60 18.36 12.36
N ALA A 418 -10.76 19.03 12.38
CA ALA A 418 -11.98 18.54 11.77
C ALA A 418 -11.83 18.35 10.25
N ALA A 419 -11.02 19.21 9.59
CA ALA A 419 -10.68 19.05 8.17
C ALA A 419 -9.76 17.85 7.89
N ASN A 420 -9.00 17.38 8.88
CA ASN A 420 -8.09 16.23 8.75
C ASN A 420 -8.72 14.91 9.20
N LEU A 421 -9.75 14.96 10.05
CA LEU A 421 -10.45 13.81 10.64
C LEU A 421 -11.97 13.91 10.39
N PRO A 422 -12.50 13.31 9.31
CA PRO A 422 -13.90 13.48 8.94
C PRO A 422 -14.87 12.58 9.74
N TRP A 423 -14.35 11.62 10.52
CA TRP A 423 -15.13 10.47 10.99
C TRP A 423 -16.12 10.80 12.10
N ALA A 424 -15.82 11.79 12.96
CA ALA A 424 -16.79 12.28 13.94
C ALA A 424 -18.04 12.86 13.23
N GLY A 425 -17.85 13.80 12.29
CA GLY A 425 -18.96 14.37 11.52
C GLY A 425 -19.68 13.34 10.65
N ARG A 426 -18.97 12.32 10.16
CA ARG A 426 -19.60 11.21 9.44
C ARG A 426 -20.43 10.30 10.37
N ALA A 427 -20.03 10.13 11.62
CA ALA A 427 -20.76 9.33 12.61
C ALA A 427 -22.07 10.00 13.01
N GLY A 428 -22.13 11.33 13.02
CA GLY A 428 -23.36 12.12 13.18
C GLY A 428 -23.08 13.61 13.38
N ASP A 429 -24.10 14.44 13.12
CA ASP A 429 -24.00 15.90 13.24
C ASP A 429 -23.83 16.37 14.71
N ASP A 430 -24.16 15.51 15.67
CA ASP A 430 -24.07 15.74 17.12
C ASP A 430 -22.87 15.02 17.77
N VAL A 431 -21.89 14.62 16.96
CA VAL A 431 -20.70 13.89 17.40
C VAL A 431 -19.47 14.78 17.34
N GLY A 432 -18.87 15.04 18.50
CA GLY A 432 -17.56 15.67 18.61
C GLY A 432 -16.44 14.64 18.61
N GLY A 433 -15.24 15.03 18.21
CA GLY A 433 -14.07 14.16 18.20
C GLY A 433 -13.03 14.56 19.25
N VAL A 434 -12.24 13.56 19.65
CA VAL A 434 -11.05 13.72 20.50
C VAL A 434 -9.91 12.93 19.89
N THR A 435 -8.76 13.58 19.68
CA THR A 435 -7.57 13.01 19.01
C THR A 435 -6.29 13.41 19.74
N CYS A 436 -5.17 12.80 19.34
CA CYS A 436 -3.80 13.16 19.74
C CYS A 436 -3.60 13.28 21.26
N ILE A 437 -4.09 12.29 22.01
CA ILE A 437 -4.01 12.25 23.47
C ILE A 437 -2.57 11.97 23.90
N CYS A 438 -1.90 12.98 24.45
CA CYS A 438 -0.58 12.90 25.04
C CYS A 438 -0.71 12.78 26.56
N ILE A 439 -0.14 11.71 27.15
CA ILE A 439 -0.01 11.57 28.60
C ILE A 439 1.46 11.40 28.93
N ARG A 440 1.97 12.21 29.88
CA ARG A 440 3.32 12.06 30.40
C ARG A 440 3.43 10.68 31.04
N GLY A 441 4.24 9.81 30.46
CA GLY A 441 4.70 8.60 31.13
C GLY A 441 5.95 8.90 31.95
N SER A 442 5.97 8.47 33.20
CA SER A 442 7.18 8.43 34.03
C SER A 442 7.57 6.98 34.35
N GLY A 443 8.88 6.70 34.46
CA GLY A 443 9.38 5.35 34.75
C GLY A 443 9.43 4.41 33.53
N GLY A 444 9.31 3.11 33.79
CA GLY A 444 9.27 2.07 32.74
C GLY A 444 7.92 2.00 32.02
N GLU A 445 7.84 1.17 30.97
CA GLU A 445 6.65 1.04 30.12
C GLU A 445 5.36 0.70 30.90
N GLU A 446 5.47 -0.17 31.91
CA GLU A 446 4.34 -0.58 32.75
C GLU A 446 3.83 0.56 33.65
N ALA A 447 4.75 1.32 34.27
CA ALA A 447 4.39 2.48 35.11
C ALA A 447 3.75 3.59 34.27
N ALA A 448 4.26 3.83 33.06
CA ALA A 448 3.66 4.78 32.13
C ALA A 448 2.26 4.34 31.69
N ALA A 449 2.02 3.05 31.48
CA ALA A 449 0.70 2.52 31.16
C ALA A 449 -0.28 2.64 32.33
N GLU A 450 0.16 2.39 33.56
CA GLU A 450 -0.65 2.60 34.76
C GLU A 450 -1.01 4.09 34.96
N GLU A 451 -0.04 4.98 34.78
CA GLU A 451 -0.24 6.43 34.82
C GLU A 451 -1.25 6.88 33.74
N ALA A 452 -1.14 6.35 32.53
CA ALA A 452 -2.10 6.60 31.45
C ALA A 452 -3.51 6.13 31.81
N ARG A 453 -3.68 4.91 32.34
CA ARG A 453 -4.99 4.40 32.79
C ARG A 453 -5.62 5.26 33.88
N ARG A 454 -4.81 5.82 34.77
CA ARG A 454 -5.27 6.71 35.85
C ARG A 454 -5.68 8.09 35.35
N LEU A 455 -4.93 8.64 34.37
CA LEU A 455 -5.11 10.02 33.90
C LEU A 455 -6.07 10.15 32.71
N LEU A 456 -6.30 9.08 31.95
CA LEU A 456 -7.17 9.12 30.77
C LEU A 456 -8.64 9.41 31.11
N PRO A 457 -9.29 8.75 32.10
CA PRO A 457 -10.70 9.04 32.40
C PRO A 457 -11.00 10.50 32.78
N PRO A 458 -10.28 11.17 33.72
CA PRO A 458 -10.55 12.57 34.03
C PRO A 458 -10.26 13.51 32.86
N LEU A 459 -9.26 13.22 32.02
CA LEU A 459 -8.99 13.99 30.80
C LEU A 459 -10.18 13.90 29.81
N LEU A 460 -10.66 12.68 29.58
CA LEU A 460 -11.81 12.43 28.70
C LEU A 460 -13.10 13.04 29.25
N ASP A 461 -13.27 13.12 30.57
CA ASP A 461 -14.42 13.80 31.17
C ASP A 461 -14.44 15.29 30.82
N VAL A 462 -13.31 15.99 30.94
CA VAL A 462 -13.21 17.39 30.53
C VAL A 462 -13.38 17.56 29.02
N CYS A 463 -12.90 16.61 28.22
CA CYS A 463 -13.18 16.59 26.77
C CYS A 463 -14.69 16.47 26.50
N MET A 464 -15.39 15.53 27.16
CA MET A 464 -16.83 15.34 27.05
C MET A 464 -17.60 16.59 27.48
N GLN A 465 -17.21 17.24 28.58
CA GLN A 465 -17.80 18.51 29.01
C GLN A 465 -17.60 19.61 27.97
N THR A 466 -16.39 19.73 27.41
CA THR A 466 -16.06 20.70 26.36
C THR A 466 -16.92 20.48 25.11
N LEU A 467 -17.05 19.23 24.66
CA LEU A 467 -17.89 18.86 23.53
C LEU A 467 -19.38 19.15 23.78
N ARG A 468 -19.89 18.87 24.99
CA ARG A 468 -21.27 19.19 25.38
C ARG A 468 -21.55 20.68 25.40
N MET A 469 -20.60 21.49 25.88
CA MET A 469 -20.72 22.96 25.80
C MET A 469 -20.76 23.46 24.35
N ALA A 470 -20.14 22.73 23.43
CA ALA A 470 -20.23 22.99 21.98
C ALA A 470 -21.47 22.35 21.31
N GLY A 471 -22.40 21.78 22.08
CA GLY A 471 -23.66 21.21 21.59
C GLY A 471 -23.57 19.76 21.12
N MET A 472 -22.43 19.09 21.31
CA MET A 472 -22.29 17.68 20.93
C MET A 472 -22.88 16.76 22.01
N ARG A 473 -23.50 15.66 21.58
CA ARG A 473 -24.08 14.65 22.47
C ARG A 473 -23.21 13.39 22.59
N LYS A 474 -22.31 13.16 21.62
CA LYS A 474 -21.44 11.98 21.59
C LYS A 474 -19.98 12.40 21.43
N MET A 475 -19.09 11.53 21.91
CA MET A 475 -17.64 11.69 21.77
C MET A 475 -17.08 10.53 20.95
N PHE A 476 -16.29 10.89 19.94
CA PHE A 476 -15.57 9.98 19.06
C PHE A 476 -14.08 10.03 19.40
N LEU A 477 -13.45 8.87 19.62
CA LEU A 477 -12.01 8.72 19.78
C LEU A 477 -11.44 7.97 18.57
N ASP A 478 -10.45 8.54 17.90
CA ASP A 478 -9.78 7.89 16.78
C ASP A 478 -8.52 7.10 17.19
N ALA A 479 -8.29 5.98 16.49
CA ALA A 479 -7.08 5.15 16.58
C ALA A 479 -6.62 4.79 18.01
N CYS A 480 -7.56 4.41 18.88
CA CYS A 480 -7.28 3.85 20.20
C CYS A 480 -6.50 2.54 20.08
N SER A 481 -5.52 2.33 20.97
CA SER A 481 -4.71 1.11 20.98
C SER A 481 -5.47 -0.07 21.57
N GLU A 482 -5.12 -1.30 21.19
CA GLU A 482 -5.72 -2.53 21.75
C GLU A 482 -5.71 -2.53 23.28
N ASP A 483 -4.61 -2.06 23.88
CA ASP A 483 -4.38 -2.08 25.34
C ASP A 483 -5.38 -1.20 26.11
N ASP A 484 -6.02 -0.23 25.44
CA ASP A 484 -6.95 0.73 26.04
C ASP A 484 -8.43 0.31 25.87
N ILE A 485 -8.73 -0.64 24.98
CA ILE A 485 -10.10 -0.90 24.52
C ILE A 485 -11.02 -1.40 25.63
N ASP A 486 -10.53 -2.31 26.48
CA ASP A 486 -11.34 -2.86 27.57
C ASP A 486 -11.63 -1.81 28.64
N ASP A 487 -10.69 -0.90 28.90
CA ASP A 487 -10.89 0.21 29.83
C ASP A 487 -11.84 1.26 29.25
N LEU A 488 -11.75 1.58 27.96
CA LEU A 488 -12.70 2.45 27.27
C LEU A 488 -14.12 1.85 27.26
N LYS A 489 -14.27 0.55 27.05
CA LYS A 489 -15.59 -0.12 27.11
C LYS A 489 -16.24 0.00 28.48
N LYS A 490 -15.46 -0.05 29.57
CA LYS A 490 -15.98 0.18 30.94
C LYS A 490 -16.47 1.62 31.15
N LEU A 491 -16.01 2.57 30.35
CA LEU A 491 -16.48 3.96 30.34
C LEU A 491 -17.68 4.18 29.41
N GLY A 492 -18.23 3.11 28.81
CA GLY A 492 -19.38 3.15 27.91
C GLY A 492 -19.05 3.23 26.42
N PHE A 493 -17.77 3.26 26.04
CA PHE A 493 -17.40 3.31 24.62
C PHE A 493 -17.78 2.03 23.86
N LYS A 494 -18.27 2.23 22.65
CA LYS A 494 -18.56 1.18 21.66
C LYS A 494 -17.61 1.32 20.48
N GLU A 495 -17.25 0.19 19.88
CA GLU A 495 -16.42 0.19 18.67
C GLU A 495 -17.17 0.80 17.49
N TRP A 496 -16.53 1.73 16.78
CA TRP A 496 -17.01 2.30 15.53
C TRP A 496 -16.34 1.61 14.33
N ALA A 497 -15.02 1.47 14.34
CA ALA A 497 -14.27 0.75 13.32
C ALA A 497 -12.97 0.19 13.90
N ALA A 498 -12.41 -0.83 13.23
CA ALA A 498 -11.12 -1.43 13.58
C ALA A 498 -10.23 -1.49 12.34
N TYR A 499 -8.93 -1.26 12.53
CA TYR A 499 -7.93 -1.24 11.47
C TYR A 499 -6.66 -1.96 11.91
N ARG A 500 -5.95 -2.55 10.94
CA ARG A 500 -4.60 -3.07 11.14
C ARG A 500 -3.63 -1.90 11.12
N ASP A 501 -2.87 -1.72 12.20
CA ASP A 501 -1.75 -0.79 12.26
C ASP A 501 -0.51 -1.47 11.66
N VAL A 502 -0.19 -1.11 10.41
CA VAL A 502 0.81 -1.80 9.59
C VAL A 502 1.74 -0.79 8.96
N TRP A 503 3.02 -0.90 9.33
CA TRP A 503 4.09 -0.11 8.77
C TRP A 503 5.36 -0.94 8.55
N ARG A 504 6.33 -0.35 7.87
CA ARG A 504 7.68 -0.89 7.71
C ARG A 504 8.68 0.26 7.67
N ASP A 505 9.81 0.10 8.35
CA ASP A 505 10.91 1.06 8.29
C ASP A 505 11.73 0.85 7.01
N THR A 506 12.43 1.90 6.57
CA THR A 506 13.24 1.93 5.34
C THR A 506 14.69 1.58 5.56
#